data_AF-A0A7D5REA3-F1
#
_entry.id   AF-A0A7D5REA3-F1
#
_cell.length_a   1.000
_cell.length_b   1.000
_cell.length_c   1.000
_cell.angle_alpha   90.00
_cell.angle_beta   90.00
_cell.angle_gamma   90.00
#
_symmetry.space_group_name_H-M   'P 1'
#
loop_
_entity.id
_entity.type
_entity.pdbx_description
1 polymer ?
#
loop_
_entity_poly.entity_id
_entity_poly.type
_entity_poly.pdbx_seq_one_letter_code
_entity_poly.pdbx_strand_id
1 'polypeptide(L)'
;MARKLAPPIFLGIFTILAIVFLIGGGTDDKDELRQTFQVDAVYYDTGHVEISYYDKSEKTNSVVMEILGMEQSFQKTFSDSQFIEIVPFPNMPKYGWAIHPIVLEIDHEELGHVQLKTEIHFLDDPAPPVIYSRP
;
A
#
# COMPACT_ATOMS: atom_id res chain seq x y z
N MET A 1 5.40 -68.12 -10.69
CA MET A 1 4.52 -67.16 -9.98
C MET A 1 5.35 -65.89 -9.78
N ALA A 2 5.07 -64.81 -10.51
CA ALA A 2 5.81 -63.54 -10.38
C ALA A 2 4.82 -62.37 -10.49
N ARG A 3 4.84 -61.51 -9.47
CA ARG A 3 3.91 -60.37 -9.30
C ARG A 3 4.24 -59.27 -10.32
N LYS A 4 3.21 -58.76 -10.99
CA LYS A 4 3.29 -57.62 -11.92
C LYS A 4 3.60 -56.34 -11.14
N LEU A 5 4.75 -55.72 -11.40
CA LEU A 5 5.05 -54.34 -11.00
C LEU A 5 4.31 -53.41 -11.97
N ALA A 6 3.39 -52.59 -11.46
CA ALA A 6 2.70 -51.59 -12.25
C ALA A 6 3.70 -50.55 -12.82
N PRO A 7 3.45 -49.97 -14.00
CA PRO A 7 4.44 -49.17 -14.71
C PRO A 7 4.69 -47.80 -14.03
N PRO A 8 5.88 -47.20 -14.23
CA PRO A 8 6.31 -45.94 -13.60
C PRO A 8 5.58 -44.66 -14.10
N ILE A 9 4.43 -44.82 -14.76
CA ILE A 9 3.64 -43.71 -15.33
C ILE A 9 3.01 -42.86 -14.21
N PHE A 10 2.78 -43.43 -13.03
CA PHE A 10 2.17 -42.74 -11.90
C PHE A 10 3.04 -41.63 -11.28
N LEU A 11 4.37 -41.68 -11.42
CA LEU A 11 5.27 -40.73 -10.74
C LEU A 11 5.35 -39.37 -11.47
N GLY A 12 5.27 -39.38 -12.81
CA GLY A 12 5.43 -38.18 -13.63
C GLY A 12 4.23 -37.22 -13.59
N ILE A 13 3.03 -37.72 -13.32
CA ILE A 13 1.82 -36.89 -13.23
C ILE A 13 1.83 -36.08 -11.92
N PHE A 14 2.30 -36.68 -10.82
CA PHE A 14 2.39 -36.00 -9.52
C PHE A 14 3.41 -34.87 -9.50
N THR A 15 4.54 -35.00 -10.21
CA THR A 15 5.56 -33.93 -10.28
C THR A 15 5.07 -32.72 -11.06
N ILE A 16 4.31 -32.91 -12.15
CA ILE A 16 3.74 -31.79 -12.91
C ILE A 16 2.66 -31.07 -12.08
N LEU A 17 1.81 -31.81 -11.37
CA LEU A 17 0.77 -31.22 -10.52
C LEU A 17 1.36 -30.41 -9.34
N ALA A 18 2.47 -30.88 -8.76
CA ALA A 18 3.19 -30.18 -7.70
C ALA A 18 3.77 -28.84 -8.17
N ILE A 19 4.29 -28.78 -9.41
CA ILE A 19 4.80 -27.54 -10.01
C ILE A 19 3.65 -26.52 -10.20
N VAL A 20 2.47 -26.97 -10.66
CA VAL A 20 1.30 -26.09 -10.81
C VAL A 20 0.84 -25.50 -9.47
N PHE A 21 0.91 -26.28 -8.36
CA PHE A 21 0.59 -25.78 -7.03
C PHE A 21 1.63 -24.80 -6.46
N LEU A 22 2.91 -24.92 -6.86
CA LEU A 22 3.97 -24.01 -6.39
C LEU A 22 3.97 -22.65 -7.11
N ILE A 23 3.45 -22.58 -8.34
CA ILE A 23 3.27 -21.31 -9.08
C ILE A 23 1.92 -20.66 -8.71
N GLY A 24 0.98 -21.43 -8.15
CA GLY A 24 -0.31 -20.95 -7.64
C GLY A 24 -0.27 -20.48 -6.18
N GLY A 25 0.89 -20.11 -5.66
CA GLY A 25 0.98 -19.40 -4.38
C GLY A 25 0.39 -18.01 -4.56
N GLY A 26 -0.86 -17.83 -4.16
CA GLY A 26 -1.54 -16.55 -4.19
C GLY A 26 -0.61 -15.47 -3.64
N THR A 27 -0.30 -14.49 -4.47
CA THR A 27 0.37 -13.27 -4.03
C THR A 27 -0.50 -12.70 -2.89
N ASP A 28 0.09 -12.47 -1.72
CA ASP A 28 -0.62 -11.71 -0.69
C ASP A 28 -1.00 -10.38 -1.35
N ASP A 29 -2.29 -10.05 -1.39
CA ASP A 29 -2.79 -8.81 -1.99
C ASP A 29 -1.99 -7.61 -1.46
N LYS A 30 -1.53 -7.67 -0.21
CA LYS A 30 -0.70 -6.62 0.40
C LYS A 30 0.67 -6.49 -0.24
N ASP A 31 1.26 -7.58 -0.72
CA ASP A 31 2.55 -7.54 -1.42
C ASP A 31 2.39 -6.89 -2.80
N GLU A 32 1.29 -7.14 -3.50
CA GLU A 32 0.96 -6.44 -4.75
C GLU A 32 0.76 -4.94 -4.48
N LEU A 33 -0.06 -4.57 -3.49
CA LEU A 33 -0.32 -3.17 -3.13
C LEU A 33 0.96 -2.41 -2.74
N ARG A 34 1.85 -3.04 -1.96
CA ARG A 34 3.16 -2.49 -1.56
C ARG A 34 4.11 -2.30 -2.74
N GLN A 35 4.01 -3.15 -3.76
CA GLN A 35 4.83 -3.02 -4.96
C GLN A 35 4.31 -1.91 -5.86
N THR A 36 3.00 -1.70 -5.92
CA THR A 36 2.33 -0.69 -6.75
C THR A 36 2.42 0.72 -6.17
N PHE A 37 2.06 0.90 -4.89
CA PHE A 37 1.91 2.22 -4.29
C PHE A 37 3.05 2.60 -3.37
N GLN A 38 3.36 3.90 -3.34
CA GLN A 38 4.24 4.54 -2.38
C GLN A 38 3.55 5.78 -1.83
N VAL A 39 3.67 5.98 -0.52
CA VAL A 39 3.16 7.16 0.17
C VAL A 39 4.12 7.50 1.29
N ASP A 40 4.36 8.79 1.49
CA ASP A 40 5.17 9.30 2.60
C ASP A 40 4.65 10.64 3.10
N ALA A 41 4.90 10.94 4.38
CA ALA A 41 4.43 12.16 5.03
C ALA A 41 5.50 12.73 5.96
N VAL A 42 6.19 13.76 5.50
CA VAL A 42 7.35 14.33 6.19
C VAL A 42 7.01 15.69 6.76
N TYR A 43 7.23 15.87 8.07
CA TYR A 43 7.11 17.15 8.73
C TYR A 43 8.41 17.95 8.65
N TYR A 44 8.30 19.21 8.24
CA TYR A 44 9.38 20.18 8.24
C TYR A 44 9.21 21.18 9.40
N ASP A 45 10.33 21.55 10.03
CA ASP A 45 10.41 22.49 11.14
C ASP A 45 9.91 23.91 10.82
N THR A 46 9.72 24.22 9.54
CA THR A 46 9.04 25.41 9.03
C THR A 46 7.51 25.37 9.18
N GLY A 47 6.95 24.32 9.79
CA GLY A 47 5.54 24.25 10.19
C GLY A 47 4.60 23.72 9.10
N HIS A 48 5.08 22.77 8.30
CA HIS A 48 4.26 22.11 7.27
C HIS A 48 4.60 20.63 7.15
N VAL A 49 3.66 19.88 6.58
CA VAL A 49 3.84 18.49 6.19
C VAL A 49 3.85 18.41 4.68
N GLU A 50 4.84 17.73 4.12
CA GLU A 50 4.86 17.30 2.72
C GLU A 50 4.32 15.88 2.65
N ILE A 51 3.20 15.69 1.96
CA ILE A 51 2.64 14.37 1.66
C ILE A 51 2.94 14.04 0.21
N SER A 52 3.60 12.92 -0.03
CA SER A 52 3.89 12.41 -1.37
C SER A 52 3.13 11.13 -1.63
N TYR A 53 2.66 10.98 -2.86
CA TYR A 53 2.00 9.77 -3.36
C TYR A 53 2.55 9.42 -4.74
N TYR A 54 2.75 8.13 -4.97
CA TYR A 54 3.14 7.60 -6.26
C TYR A 54 2.57 6.20 -6.49
N ASP A 55 1.82 6.05 -7.57
CA ASP A 55 1.41 4.79 -8.18
C ASP A 55 2.31 4.48 -9.38
N LYS A 56 3.10 3.41 -9.26
CA LYS A 56 4.05 2.97 -10.29
C LYS A 56 3.38 2.42 -11.55
N SER A 57 2.12 2.03 -11.46
CA SER A 57 1.39 1.43 -12.58
C SER A 57 0.74 2.48 -13.48
N GLU A 58 0.63 3.72 -13.01
CA GLU A 58 -0.05 4.85 -13.67
C GLU A 58 -1.54 4.60 -13.96
N LYS A 59 -2.20 3.78 -13.13
CA LYS A 59 -3.61 3.34 -13.32
C LYS A 59 -4.54 3.86 -12.23
N THR A 60 -4.11 4.90 -11.53
CA THR A 60 -4.95 5.62 -10.58
C THR A 60 -5.96 6.50 -11.32
N ASN A 61 -7.24 6.29 -11.04
CA ASN A 61 -8.32 7.15 -11.53
C ASN A 61 -8.50 8.36 -10.63
N SER A 62 -8.46 8.15 -9.32
CA SER A 62 -8.55 9.23 -8.33
C SER A 62 -7.98 8.83 -6.98
N VAL A 63 -7.54 9.84 -6.22
CA VAL A 63 -7.12 9.70 -4.82
C VAL A 63 -7.83 10.76 -3.99
N VAL A 64 -8.52 10.33 -2.94
CA VAL A 64 -9.02 11.22 -1.89
C VAL A 64 -8.07 11.12 -0.70
N MET A 65 -7.36 12.21 -0.42
CA MET A 65 -6.42 12.30 0.69
C MET A 65 -7.04 13.08 1.85
N GLU A 66 -6.94 12.52 3.04
CA GLU A 66 -7.44 13.09 4.30
C GLU A 66 -6.35 13.10 5.37
N ILE A 67 -6.34 14.15 6.21
CA ILE A 67 -5.56 14.20 7.45
C ILE A 67 -6.54 14.18 8.61
N LEU A 68 -6.57 13.07 9.34
CA LEU A 68 -7.52 12.90 10.43
C LEU A 68 -7.08 13.65 11.69
N GLY A 69 -8.04 13.97 12.55
CA GLY A 69 -7.78 14.55 13.87
C GLY A 69 -7.32 16.01 13.87
N MET A 70 -7.15 16.67 12.71
CA MET A 70 -6.84 18.11 12.66
C MET A 70 -7.95 18.96 13.28
N GLU A 71 -7.60 20.13 13.80
CA GLU A 71 -8.60 21.10 14.32
C GLU A 71 -9.59 21.53 13.22
N GLN A 72 -9.07 21.80 12.02
CA GLN A 72 -9.84 21.99 10.81
C GLN A 72 -9.67 20.76 9.92
N SER A 73 -10.78 20.13 9.52
CA SER A 73 -10.76 18.98 8.63
C SER A 73 -10.02 19.32 7.33
N PHE A 74 -9.10 18.44 6.93
CA PHE A 74 -8.40 18.54 5.66
C PHE A 74 -8.76 17.36 4.77
N GLN A 75 -9.22 17.65 3.55
CA GLN A 75 -9.50 16.67 2.51
C GLN A 75 -9.18 17.29 1.15
N LYS A 76 -8.55 16.52 0.26
CA LYS A 76 -8.27 16.94 -1.11
C LYS A 76 -8.36 15.75 -2.06
N THR A 77 -8.86 15.98 -3.27
CA THR A 77 -8.97 14.97 -4.32
C THR A 77 -7.99 15.26 -5.44
N PHE A 78 -7.31 14.22 -5.90
CA PHE A 78 -6.36 14.23 -7.02
C PHE A 78 -6.84 13.24 -8.09
N SER A 79 -6.45 13.49 -9.35
CA SER A 79 -6.72 12.60 -10.49
C SER A 79 -5.44 12.07 -11.13
N ASP A 80 -4.27 12.42 -10.58
CA ASP A 80 -2.97 12.00 -11.07
C ASP A 80 -2.47 10.78 -10.29
N SER A 81 -1.67 9.95 -10.95
CA SER A 81 -0.99 8.80 -10.33
C SER A 81 0.23 9.20 -9.48
N GLN A 82 0.54 10.49 -9.38
CA GLN A 82 1.57 11.01 -8.50
C GLN A 82 1.25 12.44 -8.08
N PHE A 83 1.58 12.79 -6.84
CA PHE A 83 1.51 14.18 -6.38
C PHE A 83 2.41 14.43 -5.17
N ILE A 84 2.69 15.70 -4.94
CA ILE A 84 3.23 16.23 -3.69
C ILE A 84 2.27 17.31 -3.22
N GLU A 85 1.78 17.18 -1.99
CA GLU A 85 0.94 18.19 -1.33
C GLU A 85 1.65 18.75 -0.10
N ILE A 86 1.71 20.07 -0.01
CA ILE A 86 2.24 20.78 1.15
C ILE A 86 1.08 21.30 1.98
N VAL A 87 0.93 20.78 3.20
CA VAL A 87 -0.15 21.17 4.11
C VAL A 87 0.42 21.94 5.30
N PRO A 88 -0.04 23.18 5.56
CA PRO A 88 0.33 23.92 6.76
C PRO A 88 -0.04 23.13 8.01
N PHE A 89 0.92 22.95 8.91
CA PHE A 89 0.77 22.19 10.15
C PHE A 89 1.51 22.92 11.28
N PRO A 90 0.97 24.06 11.75
CA PRO A 90 1.72 24.97 12.63
C PRO A 90 1.98 24.42 14.04
N ASN A 91 1.18 23.45 14.49
CA ASN A 91 1.23 22.92 15.84
C ASN A 91 1.69 21.47 15.82
N MET A 92 2.81 21.17 16.47
CA MET A 92 3.26 19.79 16.66
C MET A 92 2.36 19.08 17.69
N PRO A 93 1.88 17.86 17.41
CA PRO A 93 1.01 17.13 18.33
C PRO A 93 1.74 16.69 19.59
N LYS A 94 1.13 16.97 20.76
CA LYS A 94 1.68 16.58 22.07
C LYS A 94 1.78 15.06 22.26
N TYR A 95 0.93 14.29 21.60
CA TYR A 95 0.79 12.85 21.78
C TYR A 95 1.36 12.03 20.61
N GLY A 96 2.23 12.63 19.80
CA GLY A 96 2.87 11.98 18.64
C GLY A 96 2.02 12.05 17.37
N TRP A 97 2.56 11.53 16.27
CA TRP A 97 1.93 11.66 14.94
C TRP A 97 0.75 10.72 14.70
N ALA A 98 0.66 9.63 15.45
CA ALA A 98 -0.43 8.65 15.36
C ALA A 98 -1.84 9.25 15.59
N ILE A 99 -1.95 10.43 16.22
CA ILE A 99 -3.25 11.12 16.40
C ILE A 99 -3.70 11.89 15.15
N HIS A 100 -2.80 12.10 14.17
CA HIS A 100 -3.08 12.74 12.90
C HIS A 100 -2.65 11.85 11.72
N PRO A 101 -3.24 10.66 11.54
CA PRO A 101 -2.88 9.80 10.44
C PRO A 101 -3.30 10.39 9.09
N ILE A 102 -2.51 10.08 8.06
CA ILE A 102 -2.81 10.37 6.67
C ILE A 102 -3.52 9.16 6.08
N VAL A 103 -4.68 9.39 5.48
CA VAL A 103 -5.51 8.35 4.83
C VAL A 103 -5.69 8.70 3.36
N LEU A 104 -5.40 7.76 2.47
CA LEU A 104 -5.64 7.87 1.05
C LEU A 104 -6.65 6.81 0.63
N GLU A 105 -7.76 7.24 0.07
CA GLU A 105 -8.73 6.40 -0.63
C GLU A 105 -8.47 6.49 -2.13
N ILE A 106 -8.04 5.38 -2.71
CA ILE A 106 -7.61 5.29 -4.10
C ILE A 106 -8.67 4.51 -4.88
N ASP A 107 -9.09 5.08 -6.00
CA ASP A 107 -9.79 4.35 -7.05
C ASP A 107 -8.78 4.01 -8.15
N HIS A 108 -8.56 2.72 -8.38
CA HIS A 108 -7.55 2.21 -9.29
C HIS A 108 -8.17 1.28 -10.33
N GLU A 109 -7.78 1.44 -11.59
CA GLU A 109 -8.39 0.74 -12.73
C GLU A 109 -8.34 -0.79 -12.58
N GLU A 110 -7.20 -1.34 -12.12
CA GLU A 110 -7.01 -2.79 -11.99
C GLU A 110 -7.22 -3.35 -10.58
N LEU A 111 -6.95 -2.56 -9.55
CA LEU A 111 -6.91 -3.01 -8.16
C LEU A 111 -8.20 -2.65 -7.42
N GLY A 112 -9.11 -1.92 -8.09
CA GLY A 112 -10.35 -1.43 -7.52
C GLY A 112 -10.09 -0.38 -6.45
N HIS A 113 -10.89 -0.45 -5.39
CA HIS A 113 -10.79 0.47 -4.26
C HIS A 113 -9.69 0.02 -3.29
N VAL A 114 -8.73 0.90 -3.04
CA VAL A 114 -7.59 0.66 -2.16
C VAL A 114 -7.50 1.78 -1.13
N GLN A 115 -7.29 1.41 0.12
CA GLN A 115 -7.02 2.37 1.19
C GLN A 115 -5.56 2.24 1.64
N LEU A 116 -4.86 3.36 1.70
CA LEU A 116 -3.55 3.48 2.34
C LEU A 116 -3.68 4.32 3.60
N LYS A 117 -2.95 3.93 4.64
CA LYS A 117 -2.83 4.71 5.86
C LYS A 117 -1.39 4.75 6.33
N THR A 118 -0.92 5.95 6.64
CA THR A 118 0.43 6.18 7.20
C THR A 118 0.38 7.27 8.28
N GLU A 119 1.51 7.48 8.95
CA GLU A 119 1.69 8.53 9.94
C GLU A 119 2.70 9.56 9.43
N ILE A 120 2.64 10.75 10.01
CA ILE A 120 3.66 11.79 9.77
C ILE A 120 4.94 11.38 10.51
N HIS A 121 6.12 11.71 9.97
CA HIS A 121 7.38 11.59 10.67
C HIS A 121 8.31 12.77 10.38
N PHE A 122 9.39 12.91 11.14
CA PHE A 122 10.43 13.89 10.84
C PHE A 122 11.33 13.43 9.70
N LEU A 123 11.94 14.37 8.99
CA LEU A 123 12.84 14.09 7.87
C LEU A 123 13.94 13.05 8.18
N ASP A 124 14.49 13.09 9.39
CA ASP A 124 15.58 12.19 9.82
C ASP A 124 15.09 10.90 10.51
N ASP A 125 13.77 10.79 10.74
CA ASP A 125 13.17 9.60 11.34
C ASP A 125 12.89 8.53 10.28
N PRO A 126 12.94 7.24 10.64
CA PRO A 126 12.52 6.18 9.73
C PRO A 126 11.04 6.34 9.36
N ALA A 127 10.74 6.17 8.07
CA ALA A 127 9.38 6.21 7.57
C ALA A 127 8.49 5.19 8.32
N PRO A 128 7.31 5.60 8.80
CA PRO A 128 6.40 4.73 9.52
C PRO A 128 5.83 3.66 8.59
N PRO A 129 5.33 2.54 9.14
CA PRO A 129 4.74 1.49 8.33
C PRO A 129 3.46 1.98 7.65
N VAL A 130 3.39 1.79 6.33
CA VAL A 130 2.16 2.00 5.57
C VAL A 130 1.27 0.77 5.71
N ILE A 131 0.01 1.00 6.06
CA ILE A 131 -1.05 -0.01 6.11
C ILE A 131 -1.79 0.04 4.76
N TYR A 132 -1.93 -1.14 4.15
CA TYR A 132 -2.60 -1.33 2.86
C TYR A 132 -3.84 -2.20 3.06
N SER A 133 -4.98 -1.77 2.52
CA SER A 133 -6.25 -2.50 2.58
C SER A 133 -7.06 -2.36 1.30
N ARG A 134 -7.89 -3.37 1.04
CA ARG A 134 -9.01 -3.34 0.08
C ARG A 134 -10.29 -3.38 0.92
N PRO A 135 -11.03 -2.26 1.07
CA PRO A 135 -12.24 -2.19 1.89
C PRO A 135 -13.40 -3.05 1.39
#